data_AF-A0AB74UYQ1-F1
#
_entry.id   AF-A0AB74UYQ1-F1
#
_cell.length_a   1.000
_cell.length_b   1.000
_cell.length_c   1.000
_cell.angle_alpha   90.00
_cell.angle_beta   90.00
_cell.angle_gamma   90.00
#
_symmetry.space_group_name_H-M   'P 1'
#
loop_
_entity.id
_entity.type
_entity.pdbx_description
1 polymer ?
#
loop_
_entity_poly.entity_id
_entity_poly.type
_entity_poly.pdbx_seq_one_letter_code
_entity_poly.pdbx_strand_id
1 'polypeptide(L)'
;MPQNLIDIDLNAEVLAAIDNALAALETGFASLIALTPDQRHQLTKMGDKSEAFCRQAGHVFSDNPGVLPRNFDLAGYQRDIATLDALRPRLVRLGKLHQRGVDTEMAVGSDLMTNALEGYAVLKVAGKGQGLDEARKALAARFARGPRNSAPANDPASSEPLPA
;
A
#
# COMPACT_ATOMS: atom_id res chain seq x y z
N MET A 1 15.40 24.13 16.70
CA MET A 1 14.05 24.67 16.42
C MET A 1 13.13 23.47 16.43
N PRO A 2 12.08 23.45 17.27
CA PRO A 2 11.18 22.32 17.33
C PRO A 2 10.50 22.12 15.98
N GLN A 3 10.40 20.87 15.54
CA GLN A 3 9.76 20.52 14.28
C GLN A 3 8.26 20.31 14.53
N ASN A 4 7.44 20.91 13.68
CA ASN A 4 5.99 20.74 13.67
C ASN A 4 5.49 20.89 12.21
N LEU A 5 5.52 19.79 11.48
CA LEU A 5 5.04 19.68 10.10
C LEU A 5 3.52 19.53 10.04
N ILE A 6 2.90 18.93 11.05
CA ILE A 6 1.46 18.69 11.09
C ILE A 6 0.90 18.70 12.51
N ASP A 7 -0.25 19.36 12.65
CA ASP A 7 -1.07 19.38 13.85
C ASP A 7 -2.52 19.08 13.44
N ILE A 8 -2.96 17.84 13.68
CA ILE A 8 -4.27 17.33 13.28
C ILE A 8 -4.93 16.61 14.45
N ASP A 9 -6.22 16.91 14.68
CA ASP A 9 -7.05 16.22 15.65
C ASP A 9 -8.04 15.29 14.93
N LEU A 10 -7.85 13.98 15.13
CA LEU A 10 -8.78 12.94 14.69
C LEU A 10 -9.71 12.58 15.86
N ASN A 11 -10.66 13.46 16.14
CA ASN A 11 -11.63 13.25 17.21
C ASN A 11 -12.61 12.10 16.90
N ALA A 12 -13.39 11.71 17.92
CA ALA A 12 -14.30 10.57 17.84
C ALA A 12 -15.35 10.68 16.72
N GLU A 13 -15.84 11.90 16.43
CA GLU A 13 -16.82 12.12 15.37
C GLU A 13 -16.20 11.90 13.98
N VAL A 14 -14.99 12.42 13.76
CA VAL A 14 -14.24 12.23 12.51
C VAL A 14 -13.93 10.76 12.28
N LEU A 15 -13.46 10.06 13.33
CA LEU A 15 -13.16 8.63 13.23
C LEU A 15 -14.40 7.79 12.91
N ALA A 16 -15.52 8.05 13.59
CA ALA A 16 -16.78 7.35 13.30
C ALA A 16 -17.27 7.59 11.87
N ALA A 17 -17.12 8.81 11.34
CA ALA A 17 -17.46 9.13 9.95
C ALA A 17 -16.57 8.37 8.95
N ILE A 18 -15.27 8.25 9.23
CA ILE A 18 -14.32 7.48 8.42
C ILE A 18 -14.71 5.99 8.42
N ASP A 19 -14.95 5.40 9.58
CA ASP A 19 -15.29 3.98 9.71
C ASP A 19 -16.59 3.64 8.97
N ASN A 20 -17.60 4.50 9.08
CA ASN A 20 -18.85 4.34 8.32
C ASN A 20 -18.62 4.41 6.80
N ALA A 21 -17.73 5.30 6.34
CA ALA A 21 -17.38 5.40 4.93
C ALA A 21 -16.61 4.16 4.45
N LEU A 22 -15.71 3.62 5.29
CA LEU A 22 -14.99 2.38 4.99
C LEU A 22 -15.95 1.19 4.88
N ALA A 23 -16.88 1.03 5.82
CA ALA A 23 -17.88 -0.04 5.76
C ALA A 23 -18.77 0.04 4.51
N ALA A 24 -19.14 1.26 4.09
CA ALA A 24 -19.87 1.47 2.84
C ALA A 24 -19.03 1.10 1.61
N LEU A 25 -17.73 1.42 1.60
CA LEU A 25 -16.81 1.03 0.53
C LEU A 25 -16.62 -0.49 0.47
N GLU A 26 -16.44 -1.15 1.61
CA GLU A 26 -16.33 -2.61 1.72
C GLU A 26 -17.58 -3.30 1.16
N THR A 27 -18.76 -2.80 1.52
CA THR A 27 -20.04 -3.29 0.97
C THR A 27 -20.11 -3.08 -0.54
N GLY A 28 -19.75 -1.89 -1.02
CA GLY A 28 -19.77 -1.56 -2.45
C GLY A 28 -18.75 -2.34 -3.29
N PHE A 29 -17.69 -2.86 -2.67
CA PHE A 29 -16.63 -3.64 -3.32
C PHE A 29 -16.65 -5.12 -2.98
N ALA A 30 -17.75 -5.62 -2.39
CA ALA A 30 -17.87 -7.02 -1.99
C ALA A 30 -17.65 -8.03 -3.14
N SER A 31 -17.87 -7.62 -4.40
CA SER A 31 -17.66 -8.46 -5.59
C SER A 31 -16.23 -8.42 -6.15
N LEU A 32 -15.34 -7.58 -5.60
CA LEU A 32 -13.94 -7.55 -6.03
C LEU A 32 -13.21 -8.81 -5.55
N ILE A 33 -12.22 -9.24 -6.34
CA ILE A 33 -11.44 -10.45 -6.07
C ILE A 33 -10.04 -10.12 -5.56
N ALA A 34 -9.50 -10.99 -4.73
CA ALA A 34 -8.10 -10.95 -4.29
C ALA A 34 -7.32 -12.06 -4.98
N LEU A 35 -6.40 -11.67 -5.87
CA LEU A 35 -5.52 -12.63 -6.56
C LEU A 35 -4.34 -13.02 -5.68
N THR A 36 -3.97 -14.30 -5.68
CA THR A 36 -2.71 -14.78 -5.08
C THR A 36 -1.51 -14.36 -5.94
N PRO A 37 -0.28 -14.35 -5.39
CA PRO A 37 0.92 -14.11 -6.19
C PRO A 37 1.02 -15.04 -7.42
N ASP A 38 0.74 -16.33 -7.25
CA ASP A 38 0.80 -17.33 -8.33
C ASP A 38 -0.25 -17.06 -9.42
N GLN A 39 -1.49 -16.73 -9.03
CA GLN A 39 -2.54 -16.35 -9.98
C GLN A 39 -2.11 -15.13 -10.79
N ARG A 40 -1.55 -14.09 -10.14
CA ARG A 40 -1.06 -12.89 -10.85
C ARG A 40 0.06 -13.23 -11.84
N HIS A 41 0.92 -14.18 -11.51
CA HIS A 41 2.01 -14.58 -12.40
C HIS A 41 1.47 -15.22 -13.69
N GLN A 42 0.48 -16.10 -13.57
CA GLN A 42 -0.11 -16.87 -14.68
C GLN A 42 -1.00 -16.04 -15.62
N LEU A 43 -1.53 -14.89 -15.18
CA LEU A 43 -2.42 -14.07 -16.00
C LEU A 43 -1.67 -13.42 -17.18
N THR A 44 -2.33 -13.43 -18.34
CA THR A 44 -2.02 -12.53 -19.46
C THR A 44 -2.28 -11.10 -19.00
N LYS A 45 -1.24 -10.29 -18.99
CA LYS A 45 -1.29 -8.93 -18.41
C LYS A 45 -1.71 -7.93 -19.48
N MET A 46 -2.55 -6.99 -19.06
CA MET A 46 -2.95 -5.86 -19.89
C MET A 46 -2.33 -4.58 -19.33
N GLY A 47 -1.39 -4.01 -20.09
CA GLY A 47 -0.96 -2.61 -19.93
C GLY A 47 -1.64 -1.68 -20.93
N ASP A 48 -1.24 -0.41 -20.97
CA ASP A 48 -1.92 0.64 -21.73
C ASP A 48 -2.08 0.32 -23.23
N LYS A 49 -1.03 -0.20 -23.89
CA LYS A 49 -1.09 -0.56 -25.31
C LYS A 49 -2.05 -1.71 -25.60
N SER A 50 -2.01 -2.75 -24.77
CA SER A 50 -2.90 -3.91 -24.90
C SER A 50 -4.34 -3.56 -24.57
N GLU A 51 -4.60 -2.59 -23.70
CA GLU A 51 -5.96 -2.12 -23.47
C GLU A 51 -6.52 -1.39 -24.68
N ALA A 52 -5.75 -0.50 -25.30
CA ALA A 52 -6.17 0.16 -26.54
C ALA A 52 -6.52 -0.88 -27.62
N PHE A 53 -5.71 -1.95 -27.71
CA PHE A 53 -6.01 -3.10 -28.55
C PHE A 53 -7.34 -3.78 -28.17
N CYS A 54 -7.57 -4.09 -26.88
CA CYS A 54 -8.82 -4.70 -26.42
C CYS A 54 -10.05 -3.87 -26.79
N ARG A 55 -9.99 -2.55 -26.56
CA ARG A 55 -11.09 -1.65 -26.95
C ARG A 55 -11.34 -1.69 -28.44
N GLN A 56 -10.29 -1.57 -29.25
CA GLN A 56 -10.42 -1.63 -30.71
C GLN A 56 -10.98 -2.98 -31.18
N ALA A 57 -10.50 -4.09 -30.59
CA ALA A 57 -11.01 -5.42 -30.87
C ALA A 57 -12.51 -5.51 -30.57
N GLY A 58 -12.97 -4.98 -29.44
CA GLY A 58 -14.39 -4.92 -29.09
C GLY A 58 -15.25 -4.19 -30.13
N HIS A 59 -14.74 -3.10 -30.73
CA HIS A 59 -15.44 -2.39 -31.81
C HIS A 59 -15.52 -3.25 -33.07
N VAL A 60 -14.37 -3.80 -33.50
CA VAL A 60 -14.30 -4.68 -34.68
C VAL A 60 -15.22 -5.90 -34.55
N PHE A 61 -15.26 -6.52 -33.37
CA PHE A 61 -16.14 -7.66 -33.07
C PHE A 61 -17.62 -7.29 -33.13
N SER A 62 -17.97 -6.08 -32.68
CA SER A 62 -19.34 -5.58 -32.69
C SER A 62 -19.82 -5.27 -34.11
N ASP A 63 -18.95 -4.71 -34.94
CA ASP A 63 -19.27 -4.41 -36.35
C ASP A 63 -19.29 -5.66 -37.23
N ASN A 64 -18.58 -6.71 -36.83
CA ASN A 64 -18.40 -7.93 -37.62
C ASN A 64 -18.75 -9.20 -36.80
N PRO A 65 -19.98 -9.36 -36.30
CA PRO A 65 -20.32 -10.49 -35.43
C PRO A 65 -20.13 -11.85 -36.11
N GLY A 66 -20.20 -11.91 -37.44
CA GLY A 66 -20.01 -13.14 -38.22
C GLY A 66 -18.58 -13.70 -38.24
N VAL A 67 -17.55 -12.91 -37.87
CA VAL A 67 -16.17 -13.44 -37.76
C VAL A 67 -15.91 -14.15 -36.45
N LEU A 68 -16.79 -13.98 -35.45
CA LEU A 68 -16.64 -14.59 -34.15
C LEU A 68 -17.19 -16.02 -34.12
N PRO A 69 -16.54 -16.94 -33.39
CA PRO A 69 -17.12 -18.24 -33.10
C PRO A 69 -18.47 -18.13 -32.40
N ARG A 70 -19.38 -19.09 -32.64
CA ARG A 70 -20.74 -19.10 -32.04
C ARG A 70 -20.76 -19.09 -30.51
N ASN A 71 -19.69 -19.55 -29.86
CA ASN A 71 -19.57 -19.61 -28.40
C ASN A 71 -18.88 -18.38 -27.79
N PHE A 72 -18.55 -17.36 -28.59
CA PHE A 72 -17.93 -16.15 -28.08
C PHE A 72 -18.97 -15.23 -27.42
N ASP A 73 -18.80 -14.91 -26.13
CA ASP A 73 -19.67 -13.97 -25.40
C ASP A 73 -19.23 -12.51 -25.62
N LEU A 74 -19.65 -11.93 -26.76
CA LEU A 74 -19.39 -10.52 -27.06
C LEU A 74 -20.01 -9.58 -26.02
N ALA A 75 -21.18 -9.91 -25.49
CA ALA A 75 -21.83 -9.10 -24.48
C ALA A 75 -21.02 -9.11 -23.17
N GLY A 76 -20.46 -10.26 -22.79
CA GLY A 76 -19.52 -10.40 -21.66
C GLY A 76 -18.28 -9.54 -21.84
N TYR A 77 -17.65 -9.61 -23.01
CA TYR A 77 -16.49 -8.79 -23.34
C TYR A 77 -16.76 -7.28 -23.17
N GLN A 78 -17.91 -6.81 -23.65
CA GLN A 78 -18.32 -5.41 -23.50
C GLN A 78 -18.61 -5.04 -22.03
N ARG A 79 -19.22 -5.94 -21.25
CA ARG A 79 -19.44 -5.74 -19.81
C ARG A 79 -18.11 -5.63 -19.04
N ASP A 80 -17.09 -6.39 -19.43
CA ASP A 80 -15.78 -6.33 -18.79
C ASP A 80 -15.08 -4.99 -19.04
N ILE A 81 -15.15 -4.47 -20.29
CA ILE A 81 -14.67 -3.11 -20.62
C ILE A 81 -15.40 -2.06 -19.77
N ALA A 82 -16.73 -2.13 -19.70
CA ALA A 82 -17.53 -1.18 -18.91
C ALA A 82 -17.20 -1.27 -17.41
N THR A 83 -16.93 -2.48 -16.90
CA THR A 83 -16.51 -2.70 -15.51
C THR A 83 -15.17 -2.05 -15.23
N LEU A 84 -14.20 -2.19 -16.13
CA LEU A 84 -12.89 -1.55 -16.03
C LEU A 84 -13.01 -0.02 -15.97
N ASP A 85 -13.84 0.56 -16.85
CA ASP A 85 -14.10 1.99 -16.93
C ASP A 85 -14.78 2.53 -15.67
N ALA A 86 -15.71 1.76 -15.10
CA ALA A 86 -16.33 2.10 -13.84
C ALA A 86 -15.31 2.03 -12.68
N LEU A 87 -14.51 0.97 -12.59
CA LEU A 87 -13.66 0.70 -11.44
C LEU A 87 -12.47 1.66 -11.33
N ARG A 88 -11.78 1.96 -12.43
CA ARG A 88 -10.52 2.71 -12.43
C ARG A 88 -10.57 4.09 -11.76
N PRO A 89 -11.55 4.97 -12.05
CA PRO A 89 -11.64 6.26 -11.39
C PRO A 89 -11.76 6.15 -9.87
N ARG A 90 -12.39 5.08 -9.36
CA ARG A 90 -12.52 4.85 -7.91
C ARG A 90 -11.18 4.42 -7.32
N LEU A 91 -10.47 3.49 -7.96
CA LEU A 91 -9.13 3.07 -7.52
C LEU A 91 -8.15 4.25 -7.48
N VAL A 92 -8.21 5.15 -8.46
CA VAL A 92 -7.38 6.38 -8.46
C VAL A 92 -7.70 7.27 -7.26
N ARG A 93 -8.98 7.45 -6.92
CA ARG A 93 -9.38 8.25 -5.75
C ARG A 93 -8.93 7.62 -4.43
N LEU A 94 -9.09 6.30 -4.29
CA LEU A 94 -8.65 5.56 -3.10
C LEU A 94 -7.12 5.62 -2.95
N GLY A 95 -6.37 5.46 -4.03
CA GLY A 95 -4.91 5.58 -4.02
C GLY A 95 -4.45 6.97 -3.55
N LYS A 96 -5.11 8.04 -3.99
CA LYS A 96 -4.81 9.41 -3.52
C LYS A 96 -5.09 9.59 -2.02
N LEU A 97 -6.20 9.05 -1.52
CA LEU A 97 -6.51 9.10 -0.08
C LEU A 97 -5.50 8.32 0.74
N HIS A 98 -5.15 7.11 0.30
CA HIS A 98 -4.12 6.30 0.94
C HIS A 98 -2.78 7.03 0.99
N GLN A 99 -2.33 7.61 -0.13
CA GLN A 99 -1.06 8.35 -0.18
C GLN A 99 -1.05 9.52 0.80
N ARG A 100 -2.15 10.29 0.89
CA ARG A 100 -2.27 11.39 1.88
C ARG A 100 -2.16 10.88 3.33
N GLY A 101 -2.72 9.71 3.62
CA GLY A 101 -2.59 9.06 4.92
C GLY A 101 -1.14 8.70 5.22
N VAL A 102 -0.44 8.06 4.27
CA VAL A 102 0.99 7.71 4.39
C VAL A 102 1.87 8.94 4.57
N ASP A 103 1.62 10.01 3.80
CA ASP A 103 2.39 11.26 3.91
C ASP A 103 2.17 11.93 5.29
N THR A 104 0.94 11.88 5.80
CA THR A 104 0.57 12.40 7.13
C THR A 104 1.24 11.59 8.23
N GLU A 105 1.21 10.26 8.15
CA GLU A 105 1.88 9.37 9.10
C GLU A 105 3.40 9.65 9.14
N MET A 106 4.03 9.82 7.97
CA MET A 106 5.44 10.18 7.88
C MET A 106 5.74 11.54 8.52
N ALA A 107 4.89 12.54 8.29
CA ALA A 107 5.05 13.86 8.88
C ALA A 107 4.93 13.82 10.41
N VAL A 108 3.89 13.18 10.95
CA VAL A 108 3.71 12.97 12.40
C VAL A 108 4.91 12.22 12.99
N GLY A 109 5.37 11.17 12.32
CA GLY A 109 6.55 10.42 12.74
C GLY A 109 7.81 11.28 12.80
N SER A 110 8.01 12.17 11.81
CA SER A 110 9.12 13.13 11.81
C SER A 110 9.05 14.08 12.99
N ASP A 111 7.88 14.66 13.24
CA ASP A 111 7.67 15.60 14.35
C ASP A 111 7.96 14.93 15.71
N LEU A 112 7.39 13.74 15.93
CA LEU A 112 7.63 12.96 17.14
C LEU A 112 9.11 12.64 17.33
N MET A 113 9.78 12.18 16.27
CA MET A 113 11.16 11.73 16.31
C MET A 113 12.12 12.90 16.58
N THR A 114 11.92 14.04 15.92
CA THR A 114 12.75 15.25 16.11
C THR A 114 12.56 15.81 17.52
N ASN A 115 11.31 15.95 17.97
CA ASN A 115 11.02 16.51 19.30
C ASN A 115 11.51 15.58 20.43
N ALA A 116 11.41 14.26 20.25
CA ALA A 116 11.96 13.29 21.20
C ALA A 116 13.50 13.36 21.31
N LEU A 117 14.21 13.58 20.19
CA LEU A 117 15.67 13.77 20.21
C LEU A 117 16.08 15.07 20.89
N GLU A 118 15.38 16.16 20.62
CA GLU A 118 15.63 17.46 21.27
C GLU A 118 15.38 17.33 22.78
N GLY A 119 14.26 16.74 23.18
CA GLY A 119 13.94 16.46 24.59
C GLY A 119 15.00 15.57 25.26
N TYR A 120 15.47 14.51 24.59
CA TYR A 120 16.55 13.67 25.10
C TYR A 120 17.88 14.44 25.24
N ALA A 121 18.21 15.32 24.29
CA ALA A 121 19.41 16.16 24.36
C ALA A 121 19.35 17.11 25.57
N VAL A 122 18.20 17.74 25.81
CA VAL A 122 17.95 18.56 27.01
C VAL A 122 18.10 17.71 28.27
N LEU A 123 17.48 16.53 28.34
CA LEU A 123 17.58 15.61 29.48
C LEU A 123 19.03 15.21 29.77
N LYS A 124 19.86 15.01 28.74
CA LYS A 124 21.28 14.66 28.90
C LYS A 124 22.11 15.78 29.52
N VAL A 125 21.73 17.04 29.29
CA VAL A 125 22.44 18.23 29.80
C VAL A 125 21.90 18.64 31.16
N ALA A 126 20.58 18.85 31.26
CA ALA A 126 19.92 19.41 32.44
C ALA A 126 19.54 18.36 33.50
N GLY A 127 19.36 17.09 33.12
CA GLY A 127 18.92 16.03 34.03
C GLY A 127 20.01 15.44 34.92
N LYS A 128 21.28 15.85 34.74
CA LYS A 128 22.40 15.37 35.59
C LYS A 128 22.24 15.90 37.02
N GLY A 129 22.24 14.99 37.99
CA GLY A 129 22.09 15.33 39.41
C GLY A 129 20.65 15.66 39.84
N GLN A 130 19.66 15.51 38.95
CA GLN A 130 18.24 15.72 39.26
C GLN A 130 17.46 14.41 39.51
N GLY A 131 18.14 13.27 39.67
CA GLY A 131 17.50 11.96 39.84
C GLY A 131 16.87 11.39 38.56
N LEU A 132 17.14 11.98 37.39
CA LEU A 132 16.56 11.57 36.10
C LEU A 132 17.44 10.55 35.34
N ASP A 133 18.39 9.91 36.03
CA ASP A 133 19.34 9.00 35.39
C ASP A 133 18.69 7.75 34.81
N GLU A 134 17.67 7.19 35.46
CA GLU A 134 16.91 6.05 34.93
C GLU A 134 16.08 6.42 33.70
N ALA A 135 15.44 7.60 33.70
CA ALA A 135 14.73 8.10 32.53
C ALA A 135 15.68 8.34 31.34
N ARG A 136 16.88 8.89 31.61
CA ARG A 136 17.93 9.06 30.60
C ARG A 136 18.42 7.73 30.05
N LYS A 137 18.65 6.72 30.90
CA LYS A 137 19.05 5.37 30.48
C LYS A 137 17.98 4.69 29.62
N ALA A 138 16.71 4.82 30.00
CA ALA A 138 15.59 4.27 29.25
C ALA A 138 15.54 4.82 27.81
N LEU A 139 15.68 6.14 27.62
CA LEU A 139 15.76 6.75 26.29
C LEU A 139 17.07 6.43 25.56
N ALA A 140 18.18 6.30 26.28
CA ALA A 140 19.49 5.97 25.71
C ALA A 140 19.55 4.55 25.12
N ALA A 141 18.68 3.63 25.57
CA ALA A 141 18.61 2.26 25.07
C ALA A 141 18.40 2.18 23.54
N ARG A 142 17.75 3.20 22.94
CA ARG A 142 17.61 3.32 21.48
C ARG A 142 18.95 3.35 20.73
N PHE A 143 19.98 3.92 21.34
CA PHE A 143 21.30 4.06 20.73
C PHE A 143 22.23 2.88 21.04
N ALA A 144 21.78 1.93 21.88
CA ALA A 144 22.60 0.83 22.38
C ALA A 144 22.73 -0.36 21.41
N ARG A 145 22.29 -0.25 20.14
CA ARG A 145 22.48 -1.33 19.15
C ARG A 145 23.79 -1.17 18.38
N GLY A 146 24.73 -2.07 18.70
CA GLY A 146 25.92 -2.42 17.91
C GLY A 146 25.59 -3.11 16.57
N PRO A 147 26.60 -3.58 15.82
CA PRO A 147 26.50 -3.85 14.38
C PRO A 147 25.42 -4.87 14.04
N ARG A 148 24.68 -4.59 12.96
CA ARG A 148 23.75 -5.53 12.33
C ARG A 148 24.53 -6.77 11.91
N ASN A 149 24.26 -7.91 12.52
CA ASN A 149 24.47 -9.18 11.83
C ASN A 149 23.54 -9.16 10.62
N SER A 150 24.13 -9.03 9.43
CA SER A 150 23.50 -9.42 8.18
C SER A 150 22.99 -10.85 8.36
N ALA A 151 21.69 -11.07 8.16
CA ALA A 151 21.15 -12.41 8.06
C ALA A 151 21.92 -13.15 6.93
N PRO A 152 22.28 -14.43 7.11
CA PRO A 152 22.88 -15.18 6.02
C PRO A 152 21.86 -15.30 4.88
N ALA A 153 22.34 -15.03 3.67
CA ALA A 153 21.62 -15.33 2.45
C ALA A 153 21.22 -16.81 2.46
N ASN A 154 19.94 -17.09 2.23
CA ASN A 154 19.53 -18.43 1.83
C ASN A 154 20.21 -18.72 0.48
N ASP A 155 21.25 -19.53 0.49
CA ASP A 155 21.69 -20.22 -0.71
C ASP A 155 20.64 -21.26 -1.09
N PRO A 156 20.23 -21.33 -2.37
CA PRO A 156 19.36 -22.39 -2.86
C PRO A 156 20.15 -23.70 -2.82
N ALA A 157 19.60 -24.71 -2.15
CA ALA A 157 20.16 -26.05 -2.17
C ALA A 157 20.30 -26.53 -3.62
N SER A 158 21.54 -26.83 -3.95
CA SER A 158 22.05 -27.36 -5.19
C SER A 158 21.29 -28.60 -5.65
N SER A 159 21.01 -28.61 -6.95
CA SER A 159 20.74 -29.77 -7.78
C SER A 159 21.53 -31.02 -7.42
N GLU A 160 20.83 -32.13 -7.19
CA GLU A 160 21.39 -33.47 -7.21
C GLU A 160 21.11 -34.12 -8.59
N PRO A 161 22.10 -34.73 -9.28
CA PRO A 161 21.90 -35.34 -10.59
C PRO A 161 21.40 -36.79 -10.50
N LEU A 162 20.55 -37.18 -11.45
CA LEU A 162 20.14 -38.58 -11.68
C LEU A 162 21.35 -39.49 -11.95
N PRO A 163 21.32 -40.76 -11.49
CA PRO A 163 22.09 -41.83 -12.10
C PRO A 163 21.24 -42.67 -13.08
N ALA A 164 21.94 -43.07 -14.15
CA ALA A 164 21.66 -43.96 -15.30
C ALA A 164 20.36 -44.80 -15.36
#